data_AF-A0A8C6ZXV4-F1
#
_entry.id   AF-A0A8C6ZXV4-F1
#
_cell.length_a   1.000
_cell.length_b   1.000
_cell.length_c   1.000
_cell.angle_alpha   90.00
_cell.angle_beta   90.00
_cell.angle_gamma   90.00
#
_symmetry.space_group_name_H-M   'P 1'
#
loop_
_entity.id
_entity.type
_entity.pdbx_description
1 polymer ?
#
loop_
_entity_poly.entity_id
_entity_poly.type
_entity_poly.pdbx_seq_one_letter_code
_entity_poly.pdbx_strand_id
1 'polypeptide(L)' 'SIPPLPRHYGIPGCPRNFNPVCGTDGETYSNECVLCQSNSENNKDVQIFKRGSC' A
#
# COMPACT_ATOMS: atom_id res chain seq x y z
N SER A 1 10.61 3.22 -7.30
CA SER A 1 9.60 2.77 -6.32
C SER A 1 8.62 3.91 -6.08
N ILE A 2 7.33 3.60 -6.06
CA ILE A 2 6.27 4.59 -5.86
C ILE A 2 5.95 4.62 -4.35
N PRO A 3 6.11 5.77 -3.66
CA PRO A 3 5.78 5.84 -2.24
C PRO A 3 4.26 5.69 -2.06
N PRO A 4 3.78 4.83 -1.14
CA PRO A 4 2.35 4.75 -0.85
C PRO A 4 1.90 6.07 -0.22
N LEU A 5 0.86 6.70 -0.78
CA LEU A 5 0.41 8.03 -0.34
C LEU A 5 -0.60 7.93 0.83
N PRO A 6 -0.22 8.31 2.07
CA PRO A 6 -1.17 8.39 3.19
C PRO A 6 -2.15 9.57 3.07
N ARG A 7 -1.88 10.57 2.22
CA ARG A 7 -2.59 11.87 2.25
C ARG A 7 -3.63 12.08 1.15
N HIS A 8 -3.80 11.12 0.23
CA HIS A 8 -4.78 11.23 -0.86
C HIS A 8 -6.16 10.65 -0.50
N TYR A 9 -6.28 9.96 0.64
CA TYR A 9 -7.53 9.48 1.22
C TYR A 9 -7.91 10.34 2.42
N GLY A 10 -8.54 11.48 2.16
CA GLY A 10 -9.35 12.10 3.20
C GLY A 10 -10.54 11.19 3.52
N ILE A 11 -10.88 11.05 4.81
CA ILE A 11 -12.01 10.28 5.40
C ILE A 11 -11.58 8.85 5.87
N PRO A 12 -11.89 8.42 7.12
CA PRO A 12 -10.93 7.81 8.06
C PRO A 12 -10.77 6.29 7.89
N GLY A 13 -10.28 5.85 6.74
CA GLY A 13 -9.95 4.46 6.54
C GLY A 13 -9.54 4.15 5.11
N CYS A 14 -8.79 3.06 4.95
CA CYS A 14 -8.49 2.56 3.63
C CYS A 14 -9.78 2.15 2.91
N PRO A 15 -9.97 2.56 1.64
CA PRO A 15 -11.07 2.06 0.85
C PRO A 15 -10.95 0.53 0.76
N ARG A 16 -12.10 -0.14 0.70
CA ARG A 16 -12.17 -1.58 0.42
C ARG A 16 -12.07 -1.88 -1.09
N ASN A 17 -11.42 -1.00 -1.86
CA ASN A 17 -11.18 -1.26 -3.27
C ASN A 17 -10.09 -2.34 -3.42
N PHE A 18 -10.30 -3.26 -4.35
CA PHE A 18 -9.30 -4.25 -4.71
C PHE A 18 -8.50 -3.73 -5.89
N ASN A 19 -7.35 -3.13 -5.60
CA ASN A 19 -6.42 -2.56 -6.57
C ASN A 19 -5.02 -3.03 -6.19
N PRO A 20 -4.69 -4.31 -6.41
CA PRO A 20 -3.51 -4.92 -5.83
C PRO A 20 -2.24 -4.19 -6.27
N VAL A 21 -1.25 -4.14 -5.39
CA VAL A 21 0.07 -3.58 -5.65
C VAL A 21 1.13 -4.54 -5.12
N CYS A 22 2.24 -4.63 -5.84
CA CYS A 22 3.40 -5.39 -5.43
C CYS A 22 4.34 -4.46 -4.66
N GLY A 23 4.66 -4.80 -3.43
CA GLY A 23 5.63 -4.08 -2.60
C GLY A 23 7.08 -4.37 -3.02
N THR A 24 8.00 -3.51 -2.61
CA THR A 24 9.45 -3.73 -2.76
C THR A 24 9.98 -4.86 -1.88
N ASP A 25 9.18 -5.30 -0.91
CA ASP A 25 9.40 -6.50 -0.09
C ASP A 25 8.98 -7.80 -0.80
N GLY A 26 8.37 -7.71 -1.98
CA GLY A 26 7.85 -8.86 -2.72
C GLY A 26 6.48 -9.33 -2.25
N GLU A 27 5.83 -8.64 -1.32
CA GLU A 27 4.48 -8.95 -0.88
C GLU A 27 3.42 -8.25 -1.75
N THR A 28 2.29 -8.92 -1.99
CA THR A 28 1.14 -8.30 -2.65
C THR A 28 0.20 -7.69 -1.61
N TYR A 29 -0.10 -6.41 -1.75
CA TYR A 29 -1.04 -5.68 -0.92
C TYR A 29 -2.34 -5.44 -1.68
N SER A 30 -3.49 -5.62 -1.03
CA SER A 30 -4.82 -5.50 -1.64
C SER A 30 -5.09 -4.13 -2.27
N ASN A 31 -4.48 -3.08 -1.73
CA ASN A 31 -4.38 -1.76 -2.33
C ASN A 31 -3.23 -0.95 -1.73
N GLU A 32 -2.94 0.19 -2.34
CA GLU A 32 -1.92 1.15 -1.88
C GLU A 32 -2.13 1.59 -0.42
N CYS A 33 -3.38 1.76 0.01
CA CYS A 33 -3.65 2.19 1.37
C CYS A 33 -3.35 1.08 2.39
N VAL A 34 -3.68 -0.19 2.09
CA VAL A 34 -3.32 -1.34 2.92
C VAL A 34 -1.81 -1.48 3.05
N LEU A 35 -1.05 -1.20 1.97
CA LEU A 35 0.40 -1.14 2.04
C LEU A 35 0.87 -0.03 2.99
N CYS A 36 0.31 1.17 2.87
CA CYS A 36 0.61 2.29 3.76
C CYS A 36 0.28 1.98 5.23
N GLN A 37 -0.85 1.31 5.49
CA GLN A 37 -1.26 0.88 6.82
C GLN A 37 -0.30 -0.17 7.37
N SER A 38 0.07 -1.18 6.57
CA SER A 38 1.05 -2.20 6.94
C SER A 38 2.40 -1.58 7.33
N ASN A 39 2.86 -0.58 6.58
CA ASN A 39 4.05 0.18 6.91
C ASN A 39 3.95 0.86 8.28
N SER A 40 2.82 1.53 8.56
CA SER A 40 2.59 2.22 9.83
C SER A 40 2.45 1.26 11.01
N GLU A 41 1.82 0.10 10.82
CA GLU A 41 1.56 -0.89 11.88
C GLU A 41 2.81 -1.71 12.21
N ASN A 42 3.58 -2.08 11.18
CA ASN A 42 4.74 -2.96 11.31
C ASN A 42 6.08 -2.22 11.29
N ASN A 43 6.05 -0.87 11.29
CA ASN A 43 7.23 -0.03 11.15
C ASN A 43 8.09 -0.40 9.93
N LYS A 44 7.43 -0.74 8.81
CA LYS A 44 8.09 -1.05 7.53
C LYS A 44 8.14 0.21 6.65
N ASP A 45 9.10 0.24 5.72
CA ASP A 45 9.19 1.23 4.64
C ASP A 45 9.07 0.54 3.27
N VAL A 46 7.97 -0.19 3.08
CA VAL A 46 7.69 -0.84 1.79
C VAL A 46 7.22 0.22 0.81
N GLN A 47 7.81 0.24 -0.37
CA GLN A 47 7.32 1.07 -1.47
C GLN A 47 6.64 0.20 -2.51
N ILE A 48 5.83 0.79 -3.38
CA ILE A 48 5.23 0.04 -4.48
C ILE A 48 6.29 -0.19 -5.55
N PHE A 49 6.55 -1.46 -5.88
CA PHE A 49 7.38 -1.90 -6.99
C PHE A 49 6.61 -1.83 -8.32
N LYS A 50 5.43 -2.46 -8.39
CA LYS A 50 4.53 -2.41 -9.55
C LYS A 50 3.06 -2.40 -9.13
N ARG A 51 2.18 -1.89 -9.99
CA ARG A 51 0.72 -2.08 -9.84
C ARG A 51 0.35 -3.51 -10.28
N GLY A 52 -0.67 -4.09 -9.66
CA GLY A 52 -1.00 -5.51 -9.75
C GLY A 52 -0.31 -6.34 -8.67
N SER A 53 -0.68 -7.60 -8.55
CA SER A 53 0.00 -8.58 -7.69
C SER A 53 1.45 -8.77 -8.12
N CYS A 54 2.35 -9.04 -7.16
CA CYS A 54 3.64 -9.65 -7.46
C CYS A 54 3.37 -10.94 -8.25
#